data_AF-A0AAV0HKK0-F1
#
_entry.id   AF-A0AAV0HKK0-F1
#
_cell.length_a   1.000
_cell.length_b   1.000
_cell.length_c   1.000
_cell.angle_alpha   90.00
_cell.angle_beta   90.00
_cell.angle_gamma   90.00
#
_symmetry.space_group_name_H-M   'P 1'
#
loop_
_entity.id
_entity.type
_entity.pdbx_description
1 polymer ?
#
loop_
_entity_poly.entity_id
_entity_poly.type
_entity_poly.pdbx_seq_one_letter_code
_entity_poly.pdbx_strand_id
1 'polypeptide(L)'
;MGLLTENGPPEWHPASPELKAACKAAASHCKQKGKNLPKLAMQYSFTNKDISTILVGMNSVRQVQENVAAATEFATFGQDGEMLAEVEAILSPVKNQTWPSGIQQ
;
A
#
# COMPACT_ATOMS: atom_id res chain seq x y z
N MET A 1 -9.57 1.02 -3.42
CA MET A 1 -8.85 2.29 -3.70
C MET A 1 -7.56 2.08 -4.51
N GLY A 2 -6.93 0.90 -4.56
CA GLY A 2 -6.08 0.47 -5.70
C GLY A 2 -4.75 1.19 -5.96
N LEU A 3 -4.47 2.33 -5.34
CA LEU A 3 -3.27 3.13 -5.61
C LEU A 3 -1.97 2.34 -5.50
N LEU A 4 -1.85 1.50 -4.47
CA LEU A 4 -0.65 0.70 -4.20
C LEU A 4 -0.69 -0.70 -4.84
N THR A 5 -1.69 -1.01 -5.68
CA THR A 5 -1.80 -2.31 -6.35
C THR A 5 -1.20 -2.25 -7.76
N GLU A 6 -0.85 -3.42 -8.32
CA GLU A 6 -0.26 -3.49 -9.67
C GLU A 6 -1.19 -2.96 -10.76
N ASN A 7 -2.49 -3.17 -10.61
CA ASN A 7 -3.49 -2.70 -11.57
C ASN A 7 -3.77 -1.20 -11.43
N GLY A 8 -3.27 -0.57 -10.36
CA GLY A 8 -3.53 0.81 -10.05
C GLY A 8 -4.97 1.10 -9.63
N PRO A 9 -5.29 2.39 -9.41
CA PRO A 9 -6.63 2.81 -9.08
C PRO A 9 -7.53 2.85 -10.33
N PRO A 10 -8.87 2.80 -10.17
CA PRO A 10 -9.80 3.06 -11.26
C PRO A 10 -9.71 4.51 -11.76
N GLU A 11 -10.19 4.77 -12.97
CA GLU A 11 -10.10 6.10 -13.63
C GLU A 11 -10.73 7.22 -12.79
N TRP A 12 -11.86 6.93 -12.14
CA TRP A 12 -12.61 7.88 -11.30
C TRP A 12 -11.95 8.20 -9.95
N HIS A 13 -10.79 7.63 -9.64
CA HIS A 13 -10.13 7.83 -8.34
C HIS A 13 -9.74 9.32 -8.13
N PRO A 14 -10.05 9.93 -6.97
CA PRO A 14 -9.91 11.38 -6.74
C PRO A 14 -8.47 11.86 -6.47
N ALA A 15 -7.52 10.95 -6.23
CA ALA A 15 -6.10 11.27 -6.07
C ALA A 15 -5.55 12.13 -7.22
N SER A 16 -4.63 13.05 -6.89
CA SER A 16 -3.93 13.88 -7.87
C SER A 16 -3.16 13.02 -8.88
N PRO A 17 -2.90 13.54 -10.10
CA PRO A 17 -2.05 12.86 -11.08
C PRO A 17 -0.67 12.53 -10.52
N GLU A 18 -0.09 13.42 -9.71
CA GLU A 18 1.21 13.25 -9.06
C GLU A 18 1.20 12.08 -8.07
N LEU A 19 0.18 11.98 -7.21
CA LEU A 19 0.03 10.87 -6.26
C LEU A 19 -0.17 9.53 -6.99
N LYS A 20 -1.01 9.51 -8.04
CA LYS A 20 -1.19 8.32 -8.88
C LYS A 20 0.13 7.88 -9.53
N ALA A 21 0.92 8.84 -10.04
CA ALA A 21 2.20 8.57 -10.68
C ALA A 21 3.23 8.02 -9.70
N ALA A 22 3.36 8.61 -8.50
CA ALA A 22 4.26 8.15 -7.46
C ALA A 22 3.90 6.72 -6.98
N CYS A 23 2.63 6.44 -6.75
CA CYS A 23 2.19 5.08 -6.38
C CYS A 23 2.45 4.06 -7.49
N LYS A 24 2.24 4.43 -8.77
CA LYS A 24 2.57 3.57 -9.92
C LYS A 24 4.08 3.31 -10.02
N ALA A 25 4.91 4.31 -9.74
CA ALA A 25 6.37 4.17 -9.71
C ALA A 25 6.80 3.20 -8.59
N ALA A 26 6.24 3.34 -7.39
CA ALA A 26 6.49 2.43 -6.28
C ALA A 26 6.07 0.98 -6.60
N ALA A 27 4.90 0.79 -7.20
CA ALA A 27 4.41 -0.53 -7.60
C ALA A 27 5.32 -1.18 -8.65
N SER A 28 5.76 -0.39 -9.62
CA SER A 28 6.68 -0.83 -10.68
C SER A 28 8.05 -1.20 -10.12
N HIS A 29 8.56 -0.41 -9.16
CA HIS A 29 9.83 -0.65 -8.49
C HIS A 29 9.81 -1.95 -7.69
N CYS A 30 8.78 -2.18 -6.86
CA CYS A 30 8.61 -3.45 -6.16
C CYS A 30 8.54 -4.64 -7.14
N LYS A 31 7.76 -4.50 -8.22
CA LYS A 31 7.60 -5.55 -9.22
C LYS A 31 8.91 -5.93 -9.92
N GLN A 32 9.73 -4.96 -10.28
CA GLN A 32 11.05 -5.20 -10.88
C GLN A 32 11.99 -5.99 -9.95
N LYS A 33 11.81 -5.84 -8.63
CA LYS A 33 12.55 -6.59 -7.60
C LYS A 33 11.87 -7.90 -7.16
N GLY A 34 10.78 -8.32 -7.81
CA GLY A 34 10.01 -9.51 -7.44
C GLY A 34 9.30 -9.38 -6.09
N LYS A 35 9.02 -8.15 -5.65
CA LYS A 35 8.34 -7.84 -4.38
C LYS A 35 6.90 -7.38 -4.65
N ASN A 36 6.04 -7.59 -3.66
CA ASN A 36 4.62 -7.25 -3.74
C ASN A 36 4.35 -5.99 -2.88
N LEU A 37 4.04 -4.86 -3.54
CA LEU A 37 3.78 -3.59 -2.84
C LEU A 37 2.54 -3.65 -1.92
N PRO A 38 1.38 -4.22 -2.33
CA PRO A 38 0.23 -4.39 -1.42
C PRO A 38 0.58 -5.10 -0.11
N LYS A 39 1.34 -6.20 -0.20
CA LYS A 39 1.85 -6.93 0.96
C LYS A 39 2.72 -6.02 1.83
N LEU A 40 3.70 -5.32 1.24
CA LEU A 40 4.58 -4.42 1.98
C LEU A 40 3.79 -3.30 2.69
N ALA A 41 2.78 -2.72 2.03
CA ALA A 41 1.94 -1.68 2.61
C ALA A 41 1.06 -2.20 3.76
N MET A 42 0.53 -3.42 3.64
CA MET A 42 -0.19 -4.07 4.71
C MET A 42 0.73 -4.34 5.90
N GLN A 43 1.95 -4.84 5.65
CA GLN A 43 2.95 -5.10 6.69
C GLN A 43 3.41 -3.83 7.41
N TYR A 44 3.61 -2.75 6.66
CA TYR A 44 3.91 -1.42 7.22
C TYR A 44 2.85 -1.00 8.26
N SER A 45 1.58 -1.28 8.02
CA SER A 45 0.51 -0.90 8.94
C SER A 45 0.64 -1.57 10.31
N PHE A 46 1.22 -2.78 10.41
CA PHE A 46 1.46 -3.50 11.68
C PHE A 46 2.68 -3.00 12.48
N THR A 47 3.48 -2.12 11.89
CA THR A 47 4.67 -1.54 12.57
C THR A 47 4.27 -0.55 13.66
N ASN A 48 3.14 0.15 13.49
CA ASN A 48 2.61 1.06 14.49
C ASN A 48 1.86 0.29 15.59
N LYS A 49 2.43 0.25 16.80
CA LYS A 49 1.88 -0.49 17.95
C LYS A 49 0.73 0.23 18.66
N ASP A 50 0.51 1.51 18.36
CA ASP A 50 -0.62 2.28 18.92
C ASP A 50 -1.95 1.96 18.21
N ILE A 51 -1.90 1.29 17.06
CA ILE A 51 -3.07 0.87 16.28
C ILE A 51 -3.41 -0.59 16.59
N SER A 52 -4.53 -0.83 17.28
CA SER A 52 -4.91 -2.19 17.72
C SER A 52 -5.50 -3.06 16.61
N THR A 53 -6.03 -2.48 15.53
CA THR A 53 -6.72 -3.22 14.46
C THR A 53 -6.53 -2.54 13.12
N ILE A 54 -6.27 -3.34 12.10
CA ILE A 54 -6.14 -2.90 10.71
C ILE A 54 -7.29 -3.49 9.92
N LEU A 55 -8.15 -2.63 9.38
CA LEU A 55 -9.24 -3.02 8.49
C LEU A 55 -8.75 -2.99 7.04
N VAL A 56 -8.72 -4.15 6.39
CA VAL A 56 -8.33 -4.29 4.98
C VAL A 56 -9.55 -4.67 4.13
N GLY A 57 -9.65 -4.08 2.93
CA GLY A 57 -10.68 -4.40 1.95
C GLY A 57 -10.16 -5.32 0.85
N MET A 58 -11.02 -6.20 0.32
CA MET A 58 -10.72 -7.10 -0.78
C MET A 58 -11.99 -7.45 -1.56
N ASN A 59 -11.85 -7.93 -2.80
CA ASN A 59 -12.97 -8.31 -3.68
C ASN A 59 -12.93 -9.78 -4.13
N SER A 60 -12.00 -10.57 -3.61
CA SER A 60 -11.87 -11.99 -3.95
C SER A 60 -11.35 -12.82 -2.79
N VAL A 61 -11.69 -14.11 -2.77
CA VAL A 61 -11.19 -15.08 -1.78
C VAL A 61 -9.67 -15.18 -1.82
N ARG A 62 -9.08 -15.11 -3.01
CA ARG A 62 -7.62 -15.10 -3.17
C ARG A 62 -6.96 -13.94 -2.40
N GLN A 63 -7.51 -12.74 -2.49
CA GLN A 63 -6.98 -11.58 -1.74
C GLN A 63 -7.16 -11.73 -0.24
N VAL A 64 -8.22 -12.41 0.23
CA VAL A 64 -8.35 -12.77 1.65
C VAL A 64 -7.15 -13.61 2.09
N GLN A 65 -6.82 -14.64 1.32
CA GLN A 65 -5.68 -15.52 1.61
C GLN A 65 -4.35 -14.77 1.58
N GLU A 66 -4.14 -13.91 0.58
CA GLU A 66 -2.93 -13.08 0.46
C GLU A 66 -2.78 -12.12 1.66
N ASN A 67 -3.87 -11.51 2.12
CA ASN A 67 -3.87 -10.63 3.30
C ASN A 67 -3.56 -11.39 4.60
N VAL A 68 -4.18 -12.57 4.79
CA VAL A 68 -3.91 -13.43 5.97
C VAL A 68 -2.46 -13.90 5.99
N ALA A 69 -1.92 -14.31 4.83
CA ALA A 69 -0.52 -14.69 4.69
C ALA A 69 0.42 -13.51 5.01
N ALA A 70 0.16 -12.32 4.46
CA ALA A 70 0.97 -11.12 4.73
C ALA A 70 1.03 -10.77 6.23
N ALA A 71 -0.10 -10.89 6.95
CA ALA A 71 -0.16 -10.67 8.39
C ALA A 71 0.62 -11.73 9.19
N THR A 72 0.45 -13.00 8.84
CA THR A 72 1.11 -14.13 9.52
C THR A 72 2.62 -14.09 9.30
N GLU A 73 3.05 -13.78 8.09
CA GLU A 73 4.47 -13.62 7.75
C GLU A 73 5.10 -12.45 8.50
N PHE A 74 4.41 -11.31 8.63
CA PHE A 74 4.92 -10.19 9.42
C PHE A 74 5.15 -10.55 10.88
N ALA A 75 4.21 -11.29 11.49
CA ALA A 75 4.35 -11.73 12.87
C ALA A 75 5.56 -12.66 13.09
N THR A 76 5.99 -13.37 12.05
CA THR A 76 7.07 -14.37 12.12
C THR A 76 8.43 -13.79 11.68
N PHE A 77 8.45 -13.04 10.58
CA PHE A 77 9.67 -12.62 9.88
C PHE A 77 9.84 -11.10 9.82
N GLY A 78 8.85 -10.33 10.27
CA GLY A 78 8.84 -8.89 10.15
C GLY A 78 8.61 -8.40 8.72
N GLN A 79 9.10 -7.20 8.42
CA GLN A 79 8.95 -6.53 7.13
C GLN A 79 10.31 -6.38 6.44
N ASP A 80 10.29 -6.39 5.12
CA ASP A 80 11.45 -6.06 4.28
C ASP A 80 11.80 -4.56 4.41
N GLY A 81 12.76 -4.25 5.29
CA GLY A 81 13.16 -2.88 5.61
C GLY A 81 13.88 -2.15 4.48
N GLU A 82 14.64 -2.87 3.66
CA GLU A 82 15.32 -2.29 2.48
C GLU A 82 14.29 -1.88 1.44
N MET A 83 13.36 -2.79 1.11
CA MET A 83 12.29 -2.49 0.16
C MET A 83 11.40 -1.35 0.67
N LEU A 84 11.12 -1.29 1.98
CA LEU A 84 10.36 -0.20 2.58
C LEU A 84 11.05 1.16 2.39
N ALA A 85 12.34 1.26 2.70
CA ALA A 85 13.10 2.50 2.56
C ALA A 85 13.09 3.02 1.12
N GLU A 86 13.22 2.13 0.14
CA GLU A 86 13.14 2.50 -1.28
C GLU A 86 11.75 2.99 -1.68
N VAL A 87 10.69 2.33 -1.22
CA VAL A 87 9.31 2.77 -1.46
C VAL A 87 9.04 4.13 -0.80
N GLU A 88 9.53 4.35 0.43
CA GLU A 88 9.40 5.63 1.10
C GLU A 88 10.13 6.75 0.35
N ALA A 89 11.31 6.47 -0.22
CA ALA A 89 12.01 7.44 -1.05
C ALA A 89 11.20 7.82 -2.29
N ILE A 90 10.58 6.84 -2.97
CA ILE A 90 9.73 7.08 -4.14
C ILE A 90 8.48 7.90 -3.76
N LEU A 91 7.87 7.61 -2.61
CA LEU A 91 6.64 8.26 -2.15
C LEU A 91 6.89 9.58 -1.40
N SER A 92 8.14 9.91 -1.08
CA SER A 92 8.53 11.11 -0.32
C SER A 92 7.88 12.41 -0.82
N PRO A 93 7.84 12.70 -2.14
CA PRO A 93 7.24 13.95 -2.65
C PRO A 93 5.73 14.07 -2.41
N VAL A 94 5.05 12.94 -2.20
CA VAL A 94 3.59 12.87 -2.01
C VAL A 94 3.19 12.34 -0.63
N LYS A 95 4.16 12.19 0.28
CA LYS A 95 3.91 11.69 1.64
C LYS A 95 2.96 12.64 2.36
N ASN A 96 1.98 12.06 3.06
CA ASN A 96 0.91 12.77 3.75
C ASN A 96 -0.05 13.59 2.86
N GLN A 97 0.01 13.45 1.54
CA GLN A 97 -1.03 13.96 0.67
C GLN A 97 -2.27 13.06 0.74
N THR A 98 -3.44 13.68 0.73
CA THR A 98 -4.73 13.01 0.66
C THR A 98 -5.62 13.73 -0.36
N TRP A 99 -6.79 13.17 -0.63
CA TRP A 99 -7.81 13.80 -1.47
C TRP A 99 -9.05 14.10 -0.62
N PRO A 100 -9.83 15.13 -0.99
CA PRO A 100 -11.13 15.38 -0.36
C PRO A 100 -12.05 14.16 -0.46
N SER A 101 -12.74 13.83 0.62
CA SER A 101 -13.73 12.76 0.66
C SER A 101 -14.95 13.19 1.47
N GLY A 102 -16.15 12.82 1.02
CA GLY A 102 -17.41 13.23 1.64
C GLY A 102 -17.95 14.56 1.12
N ILE A 103 -19.07 15.01 1.69
CA ILE A 103 -19.68 16.32 1.38
C ILE A 103 -18.85 17.40 2.08
N GLN A 104 -18.49 18.46 1.36
CA GLN A 104 -17.93 19.67 1.97
C GLN A 104 -18.95 20.30 2.91
N GLN A 105 -18.62 20.36 4.19
CA GLN A 105 -19.33 21.20 5.16
C GLN A 105 -18.89 22.65 5.01
#